data_AF-A0A7K1FY26-F1
#
_entry.id   AF-A0A7K1FY26-F1
#
_cell.length_a   1.000
_cell.length_b   1.000
_cell.length_c   1.000
_cell.angle_alpha   90.00
_cell.angle_beta   90.00
_cell.angle_gamma   90.00
#
_symmetry.space_group_name_H-M   'P 1'
#
loop_
_entity.id
_entity.type
_entity.pdbx_description
1 polymer ?
#
loop_
_entity_poly.entity_id
_entity_poly.type
_entity_poly.pdbx_seq_one_letter_code
_entity_poly.pdbx_strand_id
1 'polypeptide(L)'
;MKNKILLVVLLISFSGFAQRYPDFKSLRFDENYSVLKNDTVSNDWYKTVKFLPISSSKETYISFGGDIRFQYFYAKNENWGDGPQDNDGYVLGRYLVHADFHAGKYFRTFVQVQSSMADGRIDPNPVEQNPLEVHQAFADFNIVNEGSKKLILRLGRQELTYGSQRLVAVREGPNNRQSFDGIKAIIAKQNFTTDLFYSHYVVAHDGIFDDASNQDRQFWGSYLVFNKIPVIKNIDVYYLGYERAKAAFNDATGKENRQSVGTRIWGKTENWRYDGEAVYQFGDVGDKNISAWTASINAGYRFNSVKFRPEIGFKAEVISGDKKIGDNSLQTFNPLFPRGAYFGLASVIGPSNLIDFHPSLNFEIAKNVDWVIDYDMFWRYSANDGIYAPNTSLIYPGDTTTKKKIGNQLESEIVWEPNQYLYFRLEATWFQAGDYIKASGTGKDIFFTGITMQIHF
;
A
#
# COMPACT_ATOMS: atom_id res chain seq x y z
N MET A 1 -3.32 45.52 -0.90
CA MET A 1 -2.62 44.35 -0.35
C MET A 1 -2.22 43.45 -1.50
N LYS A 2 -0.90 43.43 -1.79
CA LYS A 2 -0.27 42.58 -2.79
C LYS A 2 0.14 41.29 -2.08
N ASN A 3 -0.23 40.13 -2.61
CA ASN A 3 0.56 38.90 -2.51
C ASN A 3 0.18 38.05 -3.72
N LYS A 4 1.00 38.14 -4.76
CA LYS A 4 0.95 37.26 -5.93
C LYS A 4 1.75 36.01 -5.56
N ILE A 5 1.08 34.88 -5.39
CA ILE A 5 1.75 33.57 -5.39
C ILE A 5 2.00 33.24 -6.86
N LEU A 6 3.26 33.34 -7.27
CA LEU A 6 3.72 32.97 -8.60
C LEU A 6 4.26 31.54 -8.50
N LEU A 7 3.42 30.55 -8.82
CA LEU A 7 3.88 29.17 -8.98
C LEU A 7 4.53 29.06 -10.37
N VAL A 8 5.86 29.07 -10.43
CA VAL A 8 6.60 28.89 -11.68
C VAL A 8 6.71 27.39 -11.95
N VAL A 9 5.85 26.88 -12.84
CA VAL A 9 6.01 25.56 -13.45
C VAL A 9 6.83 25.72 -14.72
N LEU A 10 8.12 25.41 -14.66
CA LEU A 10 8.99 25.31 -15.83
C LEU A 10 8.94 23.85 -16.35
N LEU A 11 7.95 23.57 -17.20
CA LEU A 11 7.88 22.33 -17.97
C LEU A 11 8.71 22.50 -19.25
N ILE A 12 10.00 22.14 -19.18
CA ILE A 12 10.81 21.98 -20.39
C ILE A 12 10.37 20.65 -21.04
N SER A 13 9.61 20.77 -22.12
CA SER A 13 9.16 19.64 -22.93
C SER A 13 10.27 19.24 -23.90
N PHE A 14 11.03 18.19 -23.57
CA PHE A 14 11.85 17.49 -24.57
C PHE A 14 11.07 16.28 -25.08
N SER A 15 10.40 16.44 -26.23
CA SER A 15 9.84 15.33 -27.00
C SER A 15 10.91 14.77 -27.93
N GLY A 16 11.80 13.95 -27.38
CA GLY A 16 12.67 13.07 -28.16
C GLY A 16 12.05 11.67 -28.24
N PHE A 17 12.06 11.04 -29.41
CA PHE A 17 11.71 9.62 -29.55
C PHE A 17 12.66 8.78 -28.67
N ALA A 18 12.23 8.45 -27.47
CA ALA A 18 13.05 7.76 -26.48
C ALA A 18 13.00 6.24 -26.68
N GLN A 19 14.18 5.63 -26.64
CA GLN A 19 14.37 4.25 -26.19
C GLN A 19 13.52 4.05 -24.93
N ARG A 20 12.63 3.04 -24.94
CA ARG A 20 11.69 2.82 -23.83
C ARG A 20 12.48 2.40 -22.58
N TYR A 21 12.58 3.31 -21.62
CA TYR A 21 13.19 3.04 -20.33
C TYR A 21 12.35 2.03 -19.54
N PRO A 22 12.94 1.31 -18.58
CA PRO A 22 12.17 0.52 -17.64
C PRO A 22 11.10 1.39 -16.98
N ASP A 23 9.85 0.93 -16.97
CA ASP A 23 8.79 1.60 -16.24
C ASP A 23 9.14 1.63 -14.75
N PHE A 24 8.91 2.77 -14.12
CA PHE A 24 9.01 2.95 -12.68
C PHE A 24 8.19 1.87 -11.93
N LYS A 25 8.78 1.27 -10.89
CA LYS A 25 8.15 0.21 -10.11
C LYS A 25 7.78 0.73 -8.72
N SER A 26 6.74 0.14 -8.12
CA SER A 26 6.35 0.46 -6.73
C SER A 26 7.50 0.19 -5.76
N LEU A 27 8.24 -0.90 -5.95
CA LEU A 27 9.51 -1.15 -5.28
C LEU A 27 10.65 -0.65 -6.17
N ARG A 28 11.31 0.44 -5.79
CA ARG A 28 12.40 1.04 -6.58
C ARG A 28 13.56 0.08 -6.81
N PHE A 29 13.82 -0.81 -5.85
CA PHE A 29 14.84 -1.84 -6.00
C PHE A 29 14.48 -2.95 -7.01
N ASP A 30 13.28 -3.00 -7.58
CA ASP A 30 12.95 -3.93 -8.66
C ASP A 30 13.20 -3.34 -10.06
N GLU A 31 13.55 -2.05 -10.13
CA GLU A 31 13.93 -1.39 -11.37
C GLU A 31 15.28 -1.93 -11.85
N ASN A 32 15.43 -2.14 -13.17
CA ASN A 32 16.65 -2.68 -13.76
C ASN A 32 17.09 -1.86 -14.97
N TYR A 33 18.10 -1.03 -14.75
CA TYR A 33 18.67 -0.14 -15.76
C TYR A 33 19.90 -0.73 -16.48
N SER A 34 20.16 -2.05 -16.36
CA SER A 34 21.28 -2.72 -17.06
C SER A 34 21.22 -2.61 -18.58
N VAL A 35 20.05 -2.28 -19.15
CA VAL A 35 19.89 -1.96 -20.58
C VAL A 35 20.77 -0.79 -21.03
N LEU A 36 21.13 0.12 -20.10
CA LEU A 36 22.00 1.27 -20.35
C LEU A 36 23.49 0.90 -20.41
N LYS A 37 23.87 -0.33 -20.04
CA LYS A 37 25.27 -0.79 -20.10
C LYS A 37 25.90 -0.62 -21.47
N ASN A 38 25.13 -0.87 -22.53
CA ASN A 38 25.57 -0.78 -23.92
C ASN A 38 25.15 0.52 -24.61
N ASP A 39 24.55 1.46 -23.88
CA ASP A 39 24.18 2.75 -24.44
C ASP A 39 25.45 3.57 -24.74
N THR A 40 25.52 4.10 -25.96
CA THR A 40 26.65 4.88 -26.47
C THR A 40 26.36 6.38 -26.52
N VAL A 41 25.14 6.80 -26.16
CA VAL A 41 24.78 8.22 -26.09
C VAL A 41 25.58 8.88 -24.98
N SER A 42 26.50 9.75 -25.37
CA SER A 42 27.27 10.58 -24.45
C SER A 42 26.44 11.80 -24.01
N ASN A 43 26.75 12.34 -22.82
CA ASN A 43 26.19 13.58 -22.27
C ASN A 43 24.71 13.58 -21.89
N ASP A 44 24.12 12.41 -21.63
CA ASP A 44 22.80 12.32 -20.98
C ASP A 44 22.97 12.15 -19.46
N TRP A 45 22.68 13.22 -18.72
CA TRP A 45 22.82 13.23 -17.26
C TRP A 45 21.91 12.19 -16.59
N TYR A 46 20.68 12.01 -17.09
CA TYR A 46 19.69 11.13 -16.49
C TYR A 46 20.11 9.68 -16.67
N LYS A 47 20.57 9.31 -17.86
CA LYS A 47 21.14 7.97 -18.11
C LYS A 47 22.35 7.68 -17.24
N THR A 48 23.22 8.68 -17.04
CA THR A 48 24.40 8.55 -16.18
C THR A 48 24.00 8.31 -14.72
N VAL A 49 22.96 9.01 -14.23
CA VAL A 49 22.40 8.83 -12.89
C VAL A 49 21.75 7.44 -12.74
N LYS A 50 21.04 6.96 -13.76
CA LYS A 50 20.42 5.61 -13.77
C LYS A 50 21.41 4.47 -13.98
N PHE A 51 22.59 4.74 -14.52
CA PHE A 51 23.64 3.75 -14.69
C PHE A 51 25.01 4.45 -14.74
N LEU A 52 25.67 4.51 -13.57
CA LEU A 52 27.02 5.03 -13.41
C LEU A 52 28.01 3.85 -13.34
N PRO A 53 28.73 3.51 -14.43
CA PRO A 53 29.71 2.43 -14.40
C PRO A 53 30.92 2.83 -13.55
N ILE A 54 31.32 1.96 -12.62
CA ILE A 54 32.51 2.13 -11.78
C ILE A 54 33.70 1.34 -12.36
N SER A 55 33.41 0.17 -12.92
CA SER A 55 34.43 -0.68 -13.56
C SER A 55 34.46 -0.46 -15.08
N SER A 56 35.64 -0.61 -15.70
CA SER A 56 35.78 -0.56 -17.17
C SER A 56 34.97 -1.64 -17.90
N SER A 57 34.73 -2.79 -17.26
CA SER A 57 33.86 -3.87 -17.79
C SER A 57 32.36 -3.54 -17.71
N LYS A 58 32.00 -2.45 -17.02
CA LYS A 58 30.62 -2.05 -16.69
C LYS A 58 29.81 -3.12 -15.95
N GLU A 59 30.48 -4.08 -15.30
CA GLU A 59 29.84 -5.08 -14.44
C GLU A 59 29.61 -4.56 -13.02
N THR A 60 30.40 -3.56 -12.60
CA THR A 60 30.18 -2.81 -11.36
C THR A 60 29.65 -1.43 -11.69
N TYR A 61 28.49 -1.09 -11.13
CA TYR A 61 27.82 0.19 -11.37
C TYR A 61 26.98 0.63 -10.17
N ILE A 62 26.63 1.92 -10.12
CA ILE A 62 25.62 2.47 -9.22
C ILE A 62 24.47 3.03 -10.05
N SER A 63 23.24 2.79 -9.62
CA SER A 63 22.05 3.50 -10.07
C SER A 63 21.53 4.39 -8.95
N PHE A 64 21.11 5.60 -9.27
CA PHE A 64 20.42 6.49 -8.35
C PHE A 64 19.00 6.75 -8.83
N GLY A 65 18.14 7.15 -7.89
CA GLY A 65 16.79 7.56 -8.24
C GLY A 65 16.02 8.02 -7.02
N GLY A 66 14.76 8.36 -7.26
CA GLY A 66 13.93 8.87 -6.19
C GLY A 66 12.46 9.03 -6.55
N ASP A 67 11.74 9.44 -5.53
CA ASP A 67 10.30 9.69 -5.54
C ASP A 67 10.05 10.94 -4.69
N ILE A 68 9.39 11.94 -5.24
CA ILE A 68 8.95 13.11 -4.49
C ILE A 68 7.44 13.21 -4.62
N ARG A 69 6.73 13.28 -3.50
CA ARG A 69 5.28 13.43 -3.48
C ARG A 69 4.87 14.60 -2.62
N PHE A 70 3.92 15.38 -3.13
CA PHE A 70 3.22 16.41 -2.39
C PHE A 70 1.73 16.13 -2.44
N GLN A 71 1.06 16.22 -1.30
CA GLN A 71 -0.37 16.04 -1.20
C GLN A 71 -0.96 17.16 -0.36
N TYR A 72 -1.90 17.90 -0.90
CA TYR A 72 -2.75 18.77 -0.09
C TYR A 72 -4.05 18.06 0.19
N PHE A 73 -4.49 18.07 1.44
CA PHE A 73 -5.77 17.53 1.87
C PHE A 73 -6.59 18.56 2.60
N TYR A 74 -7.90 18.51 2.37
CA TYR A 74 -8.89 19.21 3.17
C TYR A 74 -9.95 18.21 3.60
N ALA A 75 -10.19 18.15 4.91
CA ALA A 75 -11.22 17.31 5.50
C ALA A 75 -12.19 18.18 6.30
N LYS A 76 -13.48 17.90 6.16
CA LYS A 76 -14.54 18.45 6.99
C LYS A 76 -15.20 17.32 7.75
N ASN A 77 -15.25 17.47 9.07
CA ASN A 77 -15.73 16.45 10.00
C ASN A 77 -14.92 15.15 9.91
N GLU A 78 -13.58 15.24 9.81
CA GLU A 78 -12.72 14.06 9.90
C GLU A 78 -13.04 13.27 11.17
N ASN A 79 -12.94 11.93 11.10
CA ASN A 79 -13.39 11.03 12.18
C ASN A 79 -14.86 11.26 12.58
N TRP A 80 -15.74 11.50 11.61
CA TRP A 80 -17.16 11.81 11.81
C TRP A 80 -17.42 12.99 12.76
N GLY A 81 -16.43 13.87 12.91
CA GLY A 81 -16.46 15.05 13.77
C GLY A 81 -16.10 14.81 15.24
N ASP A 82 -15.61 13.62 15.60
CA ASP A 82 -15.17 13.31 16.98
C ASP A 82 -13.74 13.78 17.28
N GLY A 83 -12.92 14.00 16.24
CA GLY A 83 -11.52 14.41 16.36
C GLY A 83 -11.28 15.91 16.19
N PRO A 84 -10.03 16.37 16.42
CA PRO A 84 -9.61 17.70 16.02
C PRO A 84 -9.83 17.90 14.51
N GLN A 85 -10.03 19.16 14.10
CA GLN A 85 -10.28 19.51 12.71
C GLN A 85 -9.22 20.53 12.27
N ASP A 86 -8.51 20.22 11.19
CA ASP A 86 -7.58 21.16 10.58
C ASP A 86 -8.37 22.33 9.95
N ASN A 87 -7.97 23.57 10.25
CA ASN A 87 -8.76 24.75 9.86
C ASN A 87 -8.78 24.96 8.33
N ASP A 88 -7.60 24.87 7.69
CA ASP A 88 -7.39 25.20 6.28
C ASP A 88 -6.87 24.00 5.46
N GLY A 89 -6.98 22.80 6.01
CA GLY A 89 -6.35 21.58 5.48
C GLY A 89 -4.86 21.47 5.83
N TYR A 90 -4.20 20.47 5.26
CA TYR A 90 -2.79 20.16 5.55
C TYR A 90 -2.06 19.67 4.30
N VAL A 91 -0.73 19.76 4.33
CA VAL A 91 0.16 19.30 3.25
C VAL A 91 1.05 18.18 3.77
N LEU A 92 1.09 17.07 3.04
CA LEU A 92 2.04 15.99 3.23
C LEU A 92 3.11 16.05 2.14
N GLY A 93 4.37 16.10 2.55
CA GLY A 93 5.53 15.98 1.67
C GLY A 93 6.26 14.67 1.92
N ARG A 94 6.63 13.96 0.85
CA ARG A 94 7.46 12.74 0.92
C ARG A 94 8.61 12.81 -0.06
N TYR A 95 9.80 12.45 0.41
CA TYR A 95 11.02 12.39 -0.39
C TYR A 95 11.69 11.04 -0.17
N LEU A 96 11.82 10.25 -1.24
CA LEU A 96 12.62 9.04 -1.28
C LEU A 96 13.80 9.27 -2.20
N VAL A 97 15.00 9.01 -1.70
CA VAL A 97 16.23 9.08 -2.51
C VAL A 97 17.02 7.81 -2.25
N HIS A 98 17.47 7.14 -3.31
CA HIS A 98 18.16 5.87 -3.21
C HIS A 98 19.42 5.78 -4.06
N ALA A 99 20.29 4.87 -3.64
CA ALA A 99 21.44 4.38 -4.38
C ALA A 99 21.38 2.85 -4.42
N ASP A 100 21.63 2.30 -5.61
CA ASP A 100 21.59 0.87 -5.90
C ASP A 100 22.91 0.45 -6.54
N PHE A 101 23.78 -0.17 -5.74
CA PHE A 101 25.11 -0.61 -6.16
C PHE A 101 25.09 -2.08 -6.54
N HIS A 102 25.62 -2.39 -7.71
CA HIS A 102 25.79 -3.75 -8.21
C HIS A 102 27.28 -4.03 -8.41
N ALA A 103 27.74 -5.19 -7.93
CA ALA A 103 29.10 -5.69 -8.15
C ALA A 103 29.05 -7.04 -8.86
N GLY A 104 29.11 -6.98 -10.19
CA GLY A 104 28.94 -8.15 -11.04
C GLY A 104 27.57 -8.80 -10.87
N LYS A 105 27.47 -10.10 -11.14
CA LYS A 105 26.20 -10.83 -11.07
C LYS A 105 25.87 -11.41 -9.69
N TYR A 106 26.75 -11.25 -8.70
CA TYR A 106 26.68 -11.98 -7.43
C TYR A 106 26.25 -11.13 -6.23
N PHE A 107 26.58 -9.84 -6.23
CA PHE A 107 26.37 -8.99 -5.08
C PHE A 107 25.70 -7.68 -5.48
N ARG A 108 24.76 -7.23 -4.65
CA ARG A 108 24.12 -5.93 -4.75
C ARG A 108 23.86 -5.37 -3.36
N THR A 109 23.91 -4.05 -3.20
CA THR A 109 23.38 -3.36 -2.01
C THR A 109 22.49 -2.20 -2.43
N PHE A 110 21.42 -1.98 -1.68
CA PHE A 110 20.46 -0.91 -1.92
C PHE A 110 20.26 -0.12 -0.65
N VAL A 111 20.36 1.21 -0.74
CA VAL A 111 20.14 2.14 0.36
C VAL A 111 19.15 3.20 -0.10
N GLN A 112 18.15 3.47 0.73
CA GLN A 112 17.15 4.52 0.51
C GLN A 112 16.93 5.29 1.80
N VAL A 113 16.93 6.61 1.70
CA VAL A 113 16.49 7.51 2.76
C VAL A 113 15.08 8.01 2.46
N GLN A 114 14.29 8.21 3.51
CA GLN A 114 12.95 8.77 3.44
C GLN A 114 12.85 9.99 4.34
N SER A 115 12.17 11.02 3.85
CA SER A 115 11.71 12.15 4.66
C SER A 115 10.22 12.33 4.41
N SER A 116 9.44 12.33 5.48
CA SER A 116 7.98 12.52 5.47
C SER A 116 7.64 13.71 6.36
N MET A 117 7.07 14.77 5.78
CA MET A 117 6.72 16.01 6.48
C MET A 117 5.22 16.21 6.46
N ALA A 118 4.67 16.76 7.55
CA ALA A 118 3.29 17.21 7.63
C ALA A 118 3.26 18.69 8.03
N ASP A 119 2.62 19.53 7.21
CA ASP A 119 2.47 20.96 7.46
C ASP A 119 0.98 21.31 7.55
N GLY A 120 0.61 22.14 8.54
CA GLY A 120 -0.79 22.48 8.85
C GLY A 120 -1.61 21.36 9.50
N ARG A 121 -1.06 20.15 9.67
CA ARG A 121 -1.71 19.03 10.36
C ARG A 121 -1.60 19.21 11.88
N ILE A 122 -2.72 19.16 12.58
CA ILE A 122 -2.73 19.16 14.05
C ILE A 122 -2.24 17.81 14.55
N ASP A 123 -1.25 17.81 15.44
CA ASP A 123 -0.68 16.63 16.11
C ASP A 123 -0.39 15.45 15.15
N PRO A 124 0.48 15.65 14.13
CA PRO A 124 0.77 14.61 13.15
C PRO A 124 1.40 13.40 13.83
N ASN A 125 0.96 12.21 13.43
CA ASN A 125 1.49 10.96 13.97
C ASN A 125 2.63 10.39 13.09
N PRO A 126 3.37 9.35 13.54
CA PRO A 126 4.49 8.78 12.79
C PRO A 126 4.17 8.17 11.41
N VAL A 127 2.88 8.02 11.07
CA VAL A 127 2.42 7.60 9.74
C VAL A 127 2.31 8.79 8.78
N GLU A 128 2.19 9.99 9.31
CA GLU A 128 2.07 11.27 8.58
C GLU A 128 3.40 12.03 8.56
N GLN A 129 4.17 11.99 9.65
CA GLN A 129 5.43 12.70 9.81
C GLN A 129 6.53 11.75 10.31
N ASN A 130 7.66 11.75 9.60
CA ASN A 130 8.91 11.09 9.98
C ASN A 130 10.04 11.88 9.31
N PRO A 131 10.65 12.85 10.02
CA PRO A 131 11.46 13.89 9.41
C PRO A 131 12.59 13.38 8.52
N LEU A 132 13.36 12.38 8.95
CA LEU A 132 14.41 11.76 8.14
C LEU A 132 14.85 10.41 8.70
N GLU A 133 14.83 9.37 7.87
CA GLU A 133 15.20 8.01 8.28
C GLU A 133 15.95 7.23 7.19
N VAL A 134 16.58 6.12 7.58
CA VAL A 134 17.13 5.12 6.65
C VAL A 134 16.05 4.09 6.37
N HIS A 135 15.26 4.34 5.34
CA HIS A 135 14.06 3.56 5.02
C HIS A 135 14.36 2.15 4.56
N GLN A 136 15.38 1.99 3.72
CA GLN A 136 15.86 0.69 3.26
C GLN A 136 17.38 0.67 3.26
N ALA A 137 17.94 -0.45 3.67
CA ALA A 137 19.37 -0.73 3.67
C ALA A 137 19.56 -2.24 3.69
N PHE A 138 19.76 -2.85 2.53
CA PHE A 138 19.89 -4.30 2.42
C PHE A 138 20.99 -4.71 1.44
N ALA A 139 21.51 -5.92 1.64
CA ALA A 139 22.41 -6.61 0.73
C ALA A 139 21.75 -7.84 0.11
N ASP A 140 21.90 -8.01 -1.20
CA ASP A 140 21.47 -9.16 -1.98
C ASP A 140 22.68 -10.01 -2.37
N PHE A 141 22.63 -11.31 -2.06
CA PHE A 141 23.58 -12.32 -2.49
C PHE A 141 22.89 -13.24 -3.51
N ASN A 142 23.26 -13.12 -4.78
CA ASN A 142 22.74 -13.96 -5.86
C ASN A 142 23.48 -15.31 -5.88
N ILE A 143 22.97 -16.26 -5.10
CA ILE A 143 23.55 -17.61 -4.95
C ILE A 143 23.39 -18.43 -6.23
N VAL A 144 22.22 -18.32 -6.89
CA VAL A 144 21.94 -18.97 -8.18
C VAL A 144 21.37 -17.93 -9.14
N ASN A 145 21.95 -17.86 -10.33
CA ASN A 145 21.49 -17.02 -11.43
C ASN A 145 21.79 -17.72 -12.77
N GLU A 146 20.98 -18.72 -13.10
CA GLU A 146 21.18 -19.61 -14.25
C GLU A 146 19.89 -19.80 -15.05
N GLY A 147 19.86 -19.28 -16.27
CA GLY A 147 18.68 -19.35 -17.15
C GLY A 147 17.44 -18.77 -16.46
N SER A 148 16.43 -19.61 -16.21
CA SER A 148 15.21 -19.22 -15.52
C SER A 148 15.23 -19.46 -14.01
N LYS A 149 16.35 -19.91 -13.43
CA LYS A 149 16.49 -20.22 -12.00
C LYS A 149 17.19 -19.07 -11.27
N LYS A 150 16.59 -18.64 -10.17
CA LYS A 150 17.10 -17.57 -9.33
C LYS A 150 17.03 -18.00 -7.86
N LEU A 151 18.10 -17.75 -7.11
CA LEU A 151 18.11 -17.81 -5.64
C LEU A 151 18.87 -16.59 -5.14
N ILE A 152 18.18 -15.66 -4.48
CA ILE A 152 18.78 -14.52 -3.79
C ILE A 152 18.57 -14.71 -2.29
N LEU A 153 19.61 -14.45 -1.51
CA LEU A 153 19.49 -14.17 -0.09
C LEU A 153 19.60 -12.66 0.14
N ARG A 154 18.56 -12.05 0.69
CA ARG A 154 18.50 -10.63 1.08
C ARG A 154 18.59 -10.49 2.58
N LEU A 155 19.46 -9.59 3.04
CA LEU A 155 19.67 -9.28 4.46
C LEU A 155 19.60 -7.77 4.69
N GLY A 156 18.82 -7.34 5.67
CA GLY A 156 18.75 -5.95 6.11
C GLY A 156 17.34 -5.35 6.08
N ARG A 157 17.29 -4.02 6.18
CA ARG A 157 16.05 -3.24 6.18
C ARG A 157 15.48 -3.16 4.78
N GLN A 158 14.24 -3.57 4.60
CA GLN A 158 13.61 -3.70 3.30
C GLN A 158 12.10 -3.53 3.39
N GLU A 159 11.50 -3.17 2.28
CA GLU A 159 10.04 -3.23 2.15
C GLU A 159 9.57 -4.64 1.81
N LEU A 160 8.41 -5.01 2.37
CA LEU A 160 7.67 -6.21 2.02
C LEU A 160 6.34 -5.81 1.40
N THR A 161 6.04 -6.37 0.24
CA THR A 161 4.77 -6.14 -0.47
C THR A 161 4.35 -7.42 -1.15
N TYR A 162 3.08 -7.81 -0.97
CA TYR A 162 2.56 -9.07 -1.48
C TYR A 162 1.13 -8.91 -1.98
N GLY A 163 0.80 -9.71 -3.00
CA GLY A 163 -0.55 -9.84 -3.52
C GLY A 163 -1.16 -8.52 -3.99
N SER A 164 -2.40 -8.29 -3.55
CA SER A 164 -3.18 -7.07 -3.78
C SER A 164 -2.85 -5.95 -2.78
N GLN A 165 -1.83 -6.13 -1.92
CA GLN A 165 -1.46 -5.24 -0.82
C GLN A 165 -2.55 -5.05 0.25
N ARG A 166 -3.49 -6.00 0.34
CA ARG A 166 -4.52 -6.05 1.39
C ARG A 166 -3.95 -6.47 2.75
N LEU A 167 -3.01 -7.42 2.76
CA LEU A 167 -2.38 -7.93 3.99
C LEU A 167 -0.99 -7.35 4.27
N VAL A 168 -0.20 -7.14 3.21
CA VAL A 168 1.19 -6.70 3.33
C VAL A 168 1.47 -5.70 2.22
N ALA A 169 1.62 -4.45 2.61
CA ALA A 169 1.86 -3.33 1.72
C ALA A 169 3.07 -2.53 2.16
N VAL A 170 3.59 -1.73 1.23
CA VAL A 170 4.55 -0.66 1.54
C VAL A 170 3.91 0.57 2.21
N ARG A 171 2.57 0.62 2.24
CA ARG A 171 1.76 1.77 2.69
C ARG A 171 1.94 2.99 1.77
N GLU A 172 1.55 2.85 0.50
CA GLU A 172 1.59 3.98 -0.44
C GLU A 172 0.61 5.09 -0.10
N GLY A 173 -0.59 4.80 0.43
CA GLY A 173 -1.59 5.85 0.68
C GLY A 173 -1.11 6.89 1.68
N PRO A 174 -0.77 6.48 2.92
CA PRO A 174 -0.16 7.36 3.91
C PRO A 174 1.21 7.93 3.51
N ASN A 175 1.69 8.92 4.27
CA ASN A 175 2.93 9.64 3.95
C ASN A 175 4.16 8.78 4.21
N ASN A 176 4.29 8.25 5.41
CA ASN A 176 5.43 7.44 5.80
C ASN A 176 5.20 5.97 5.37
N ARG A 177 6.05 5.46 4.45
CA ARG A 177 6.06 4.04 4.08
C ARG A 177 6.59 3.20 5.23
N GLN A 178 6.30 1.90 5.22
CA GLN A 178 6.73 0.97 6.25
C GLN A 178 7.80 -0.01 5.76
N SER A 179 8.77 -0.29 6.61
CA SER A 179 9.88 -1.21 6.34
C SER A 179 10.00 -2.28 7.43
N PHE A 180 10.80 -3.29 7.11
CA PHE A 180 11.05 -4.45 7.96
C PHE A 180 12.54 -4.74 8.00
N ASP A 181 13.08 -4.96 9.20
CA ASP A 181 14.43 -5.46 9.39
C ASP A 181 14.38 -6.99 9.36
N GLY A 182 15.07 -7.63 8.42
CA GLY A 182 14.97 -9.08 8.31
C GLY A 182 15.85 -9.77 7.27
N ILE A 183 15.57 -11.07 7.14
CA ILE A 183 16.17 -11.98 6.18
C ILE A 183 15.08 -12.49 5.23
N LYS A 184 15.40 -12.53 3.94
CA LYS A 184 14.47 -12.99 2.91
C LYS A 184 15.21 -13.81 1.86
N ALA A 185 14.71 -15.01 1.56
CA ALA A 185 15.14 -15.81 0.43
C ALA A 185 14.14 -15.64 -0.72
N ILE A 186 14.62 -15.21 -1.89
CA ILE A 186 13.83 -15.03 -3.11
C ILE A 186 14.21 -16.15 -4.08
N ILE A 187 13.26 -17.02 -4.39
CA ILE A 187 13.45 -18.17 -5.26
C ILE A 187 12.55 -18.01 -6.48
N ALA A 188 13.10 -18.13 -7.68
CA ALA A 188 12.31 -18.13 -8.90
C ALA A 188 12.72 -19.28 -9.83
N LYS A 189 11.72 -19.88 -10.49
CA LYS A 189 11.91 -20.90 -11.53
C LYS A 189 10.77 -20.80 -12.54
N GLN A 190 11.09 -20.41 -13.77
CA GLN A 190 10.13 -20.32 -14.88
C GLN A 190 8.92 -19.41 -14.53
N ASN A 191 7.74 -19.98 -14.29
CA ASN A 191 6.52 -19.25 -13.96
C ASN A 191 6.22 -19.23 -12.45
N PHE A 192 7.12 -19.75 -11.62
CA PHE A 192 6.99 -19.83 -10.17
C PHE A 192 7.98 -18.88 -9.50
N THR A 193 7.50 -18.15 -8.50
CA THR A 193 8.31 -17.36 -7.57
C THR A 193 7.87 -17.66 -6.15
N THR A 194 8.80 -17.74 -5.21
CA THR A 194 8.48 -17.80 -3.79
C THR A 194 9.44 -16.95 -2.97
N ASP A 195 8.88 -16.28 -1.98
CA ASP A 195 9.61 -15.57 -0.96
C ASP A 195 9.45 -16.30 0.37
N LEU A 196 10.56 -16.51 1.09
CA LEU A 196 10.59 -17.00 2.46
C LEU A 196 11.25 -15.94 3.32
N PHE A 197 10.63 -15.51 4.40
CA PHE A 197 11.18 -14.41 5.20
C PHE A 197 10.89 -14.54 6.69
N TYR A 198 11.76 -13.91 7.47
CA TYR A 198 11.57 -13.63 8.88
C TYR A 198 12.05 -12.21 9.14
N SER A 199 11.25 -11.43 9.86
CA SER A 199 11.47 -9.99 9.98
C SER A 199 10.85 -9.38 11.23
N HIS A 200 11.30 -8.19 11.56
CA HIS A 200 10.75 -7.31 12.59
C HIS A 200 10.23 -6.04 11.94
N TYR A 201 9.06 -5.59 12.36
CA TYR A 201 8.53 -4.31 11.90
C TYR A 201 9.41 -3.16 12.41
N VAL A 202 9.73 -2.21 11.54
CA VAL A 202 10.46 -0.99 11.93
C VAL A 202 9.43 0.05 12.40
N VAL A 203 9.56 0.49 13.65
CA VAL A 203 8.67 1.51 14.21
C VAL A 203 9.22 2.88 13.87
N ALA A 204 8.38 3.68 13.22
CA ALA A 204 8.64 5.08 12.96
C ALA A 204 8.53 5.92 14.23
N HIS A 205 9.45 6.86 14.39
CA HIS A 205 9.44 7.86 15.45
C HIS A 205 9.52 9.27 14.85
N ASP A 206 9.26 10.29 15.67
CA ASP A 206 9.19 11.68 15.20
C ASP A 206 10.58 12.36 15.09
N GLY A 207 11.67 11.65 15.41
CA GLY A 207 13.03 12.17 15.39
C GLY A 207 13.74 12.04 14.04
N ILE A 208 15.07 12.09 14.08
CA ILE A 208 15.93 11.92 12.90
C ILE A 208 16.79 10.68 13.14
N PHE A 209 16.72 9.71 12.22
CA PHE A 209 17.44 8.44 12.28
C PHE A 209 17.21 7.63 13.58
N ASP A 210 16.02 7.71 14.16
CA ASP A 210 15.62 7.01 15.39
C ASP A 210 14.65 5.83 15.14
N ASP A 211 14.34 5.54 13.88
CA ASP A 211 13.53 4.38 13.48
C ASP A 211 14.21 3.06 13.83
N ALA A 212 13.55 2.27 14.67
CA ALA A 212 14.13 1.08 15.29
C ALA A 212 13.35 -0.19 14.97
N SER A 213 14.11 -1.29 14.82
CA SER A 213 13.57 -2.64 14.77
C SER A 213 12.77 -2.94 16.04
N ASN A 214 11.57 -3.49 15.90
CA ASN A 214 10.72 -3.84 17.03
C ASN A 214 10.61 -5.36 17.21
N GLN A 215 11.30 -5.88 18.22
CA GLN A 215 11.26 -7.31 18.58
C GLN A 215 9.89 -7.77 19.10
N ASP A 216 9.08 -6.84 19.57
CA ASP A 216 7.69 -7.08 20.00
C ASP A 216 6.71 -7.10 18.81
N ARG A 217 7.19 -6.96 17.57
CA ARG A 217 6.38 -7.04 16.34
C ARG A 217 7.10 -7.86 15.28
N GLN A 218 6.89 -9.17 15.33
CA GLN A 218 7.57 -10.12 14.45
C GLN A 218 6.65 -10.54 13.30
N PHE A 219 7.24 -10.73 12.13
CA PHE A 219 6.51 -11.12 10.92
C PHE A 219 7.33 -12.09 10.08
N TRP A 220 6.75 -13.23 9.76
CA TRP A 220 7.40 -14.30 9.01
C TRP A 220 6.42 -14.97 8.07
N GLY A 221 6.94 -15.67 7.07
CA GLY A 221 6.06 -16.39 6.18
C GLY A 221 6.71 -16.92 4.91
N SER A 222 5.84 -17.53 4.12
CA SER A 222 6.11 -17.98 2.76
C SER A 222 5.03 -17.42 1.83
N TYR A 223 5.45 -16.84 0.71
CA TYR A 223 4.54 -16.31 -0.30
C TYR A 223 4.89 -16.88 -1.66
N LEU A 224 4.03 -17.72 -2.20
CA LEU A 224 4.23 -18.44 -3.46
C LEU A 224 3.33 -17.85 -4.53
N VAL A 225 3.89 -17.57 -5.71
CA VAL A 225 3.17 -17.07 -6.89
C VAL A 225 3.40 -18.02 -8.05
N PHE A 226 2.31 -18.55 -8.61
CA PHE A 226 2.33 -19.37 -9.81
C PHE A 226 1.64 -18.60 -10.95
N ASN A 227 2.38 -18.35 -12.02
CA ASN A 227 1.89 -17.67 -13.21
C ASN A 227 1.61 -18.68 -14.35
N LYS A 228 0.86 -18.23 -15.35
CA LYS A 228 0.50 -19.01 -16.55
C LYS A 228 -0.21 -20.33 -16.25
N ILE A 229 -1.01 -20.37 -15.20
CA ILE A 229 -1.92 -21.49 -14.94
C ILE A 229 -3.04 -21.46 -15.99
N PRO A 230 -3.34 -22.59 -16.67
CA PRO A 230 -4.47 -22.67 -17.59
C PRO A 230 -5.76 -22.17 -16.95
N VAL A 231 -6.58 -21.46 -17.73
CA VAL A 231 -7.85 -20.83 -17.30
C VAL A 231 -7.68 -19.66 -16.33
N ILE A 232 -7.11 -19.87 -15.15
CA ILE A 232 -7.10 -18.87 -14.07
C ILE A 232 -5.95 -17.86 -14.12
N LYS A 233 -4.99 -18.03 -15.04
CA LYS A 233 -3.79 -17.20 -15.25
C LYS A 233 -2.79 -17.24 -14.10
N ASN A 234 -3.14 -16.75 -12.92
CA ASN A 234 -2.22 -16.66 -11.79
C ASN A 234 -2.91 -17.08 -10.49
N ILE A 235 -2.12 -17.70 -9.60
CA ILE A 235 -2.54 -18.06 -8.25
C ILE A 235 -1.41 -17.76 -7.26
N ASP A 236 -1.78 -17.14 -6.15
CA ASP A 236 -0.93 -16.94 -4.99
C ASP A 236 -1.37 -17.92 -3.88
N VAL A 237 -0.41 -18.51 -3.17
CA VAL A 237 -0.66 -19.34 -1.98
C VAL A 237 0.35 -18.92 -0.92
N TYR A 238 -0.12 -18.68 0.30
CA TYR A 238 0.76 -18.12 1.32
C TYR A 238 0.41 -18.56 2.73
N TYR A 239 1.45 -18.51 3.56
CA TYR A 239 1.37 -18.60 5.01
C TYR A 239 2.10 -17.40 5.60
N LEU A 240 1.43 -16.68 6.52
CA LEU A 240 1.95 -15.48 7.17
C LEU A 240 1.72 -15.58 8.68
N GLY A 241 2.80 -15.64 9.44
CA GLY A 241 2.78 -15.57 10.90
C GLY A 241 3.11 -14.16 11.38
N TYR A 242 2.39 -13.71 12.40
CA TYR A 242 2.50 -12.38 12.99
C TYR A 242 2.41 -12.47 14.50
N GLU A 243 3.35 -11.85 15.19
CA GLU A 243 3.33 -11.72 16.64
C GLU A 243 3.36 -10.24 17.02
N ARG A 244 2.50 -9.84 17.97
CA ARG A 244 2.68 -8.56 18.69
C ARG A 244 2.49 -8.69 20.20
N ALA A 245 3.33 -8.01 20.99
CA ALA A 245 3.29 -8.12 22.45
C ALA A 245 2.00 -7.55 23.08
N LYS A 246 1.37 -6.56 22.44
CA LYS A 246 0.17 -5.89 22.94
C LYS A 246 -0.83 -5.66 21.81
N ALA A 247 -1.90 -6.43 21.84
CA ALA A 247 -3.09 -6.27 21.03
C ALA A 247 -4.26 -5.80 21.90
N ALA A 248 -5.14 -5.00 21.31
CA ALA A 248 -6.41 -4.60 21.91
C ALA A 248 -7.49 -4.63 20.82
N PHE A 249 -8.44 -5.55 20.99
CA PHE A 249 -9.67 -5.69 20.22
C PHE A 249 -10.87 -5.38 21.14
N ASN A 250 -12.06 -5.25 20.56
CA ASN A 250 -13.30 -5.00 21.31
C ASN A 250 -13.53 -6.00 22.46
N ASP A 251 -13.16 -7.27 22.26
CA ASP A 251 -13.35 -8.33 23.25
C ASP A 251 -12.07 -9.15 23.51
N ALA A 252 -10.87 -8.61 23.25
CA ALA A 252 -9.63 -9.32 23.56
C ALA A 252 -8.46 -8.36 23.78
N THR A 253 -7.62 -8.63 24.78
CA THR A 253 -6.38 -7.88 25.02
C THR A 253 -5.24 -8.81 25.42
N GLY A 254 -4.01 -8.51 25.01
CA GLY A 254 -2.84 -9.27 25.43
C GLY A 254 -1.84 -9.48 24.30
N LYS A 255 -0.94 -10.43 24.48
CA LYS A 255 -0.04 -10.88 23.40
C LYS A 255 -0.86 -11.54 22.30
N GLU A 256 -0.61 -11.19 21.06
CA GLU A 256 -1.22 -11.81 19.88
C GLU A 256 -0.18 -12.62 19.15
N ASN A 257 -0.49 -13.90 18.92
CA ASN A 257 0.24 -14.79 18.04
C ASN A 257 -0.74 -15.29 16.98
N ARG A 258 -0.66 -14.72 15.78
CA ARG A 258 -1.60 -14.96 14.68
C ARG A 258 -0.92 -15.63 13.51
N GLN A 259 -1.56 -16.67 13.01
CA GLN A 259 -1.18 -17.40 11.81
C GLN A 259 -2.25 -17.19 10.75
N SER A 260 -1.84 -16.87 9.53
CA SER A 260 -2.73 -16.65 8.39
C SER A 260 -2.36 -17.60 7.27
N VAL A 261 -3.34 -18.30 6.70
CA VAL A 261 -3.21 -19.06 5.46
C VAL A 261 -4.18 -18.51 4.44
N GLY A 262 -3.71 -18.28 3.22
CA GLY A 262 -4.56 -17.67 2.20
C GLY A 262 -4.16 -18.02 0.79
N THR A 263 -5.08 -17.70 -0.12
CA THR A 263 -4.89 -17.86 -1.56
C THR A 263 -5.55 -16.72 -2.31
N ARG A 264 -4.97 -16.38 -3.46
CA ARG A 264 -5.47 -15.35 -4.36
C ARG A 264 -5.44 -15.84 -5.79
N ILE A 265 -6.50 -15.62 -6.55
CA ILE A 265 -6.59 -15.91 -7.98
C ILE A 265 -6.78 -14.59 -8.71
N TRP A 266 -5.90 -14.27 -9.65
CA TRP A 266 -5.93 -12.97 -10.31
C TRP A 266 -5.51 -13.08 -11.78
N GLY A 267 -6.09 -12.20 -12.59
CA GLY A 267 -5.78 -12.18 -14.02
C GLY A 267 -6.55 -11.12 -14.77
N LYS A 268 -6.15 -10.97 -16.03
CA LYS A 268 -6.87 -10.17 -17.02
C LYS A 268 -6.86 -10.84 -18.38
N THR A 269 -7.92 -10.59 -19.13
CA THR A 269 -8.05 -10.87 -20.56
C THR A 269 -8.11 -9.53 -21.29
N GLU A 270 -8.61 -9.50 -22.52
CA GLU A 270 -8.81 -8.25 -23.27
C GLU A 270 -9.81 -7.32 -22.57
N ASN A 271 -10.96 -7.86 -22.15
CA ASN A 271 -12.04 -7.05 -21.58
C ASN A 271 -12.25 -7.30 -20.08
N TRP A 272 -11.92 -8.49 -19.58
CA TRP A 272 -12.14 -8.84 -18.17
C TRP A 272 -10.89 -8.67 -17.33
N ARG A 273 -11.05 -8.16 -16.11
CA ARG A 273 -10.09 -8.32 -15.01
C ARG A 273 -10.79 -8.93 -13.80
N TYR A 274 -10.06 -9.75 -13.05
CA TYR A 274 -10.55 -10.36 -11.82
C TYR A 274 -9.41 -10.55 -10.83
N ASP A 275 -9.74 -10.44 -9.56
CA ASP A 275 -8.86 -10.66 -8.41
C ASP A 275 -9.74 -11.16 -7.26
N GLY A 276 -9.57 -12.41 -6.85
CA GLY A 276 -10.28 -13.00 -5.73
C GLY A 276 -9.30 -13.49 -4.69
N GLU A 277 -9.51 -13.19 -3.42
CA GLU A 277 -8.60 -13.54 -2.33
C GLU A 277 -9.39 -14.02 -1.11
N ALA A 278 -8.91 -15.08 -0.46
CA ALA A 278 -9.49 -15.62 0.76
C ALA A 278 -8.39 -15.99 1.76
N VAL A 279 -8.65 -15.69 3.04
CA VAL A 279 -7.68 -15.83 4.13
C VAL A 279 -8.38 -16.39 5.36
N TYR A 280 -7.75 -17.36 6.01
CA TYR A 280 -8.15 -17.84 7.32
C TYR A 280 -7.04 -17.58 8.34
N GLN A 281 -7.43 -17.15 9.53
CA GLN A 281 -6.53 -16.79 10.62
C GLN A 281 -6.85 -17.61 11.88
N PHE A 282 -5.78 -18.09 12.52
CA PHE A 282 -5.82 -18.89 13.75
C PHE A 282 -4.65 -18.53 14.68
N GLY A 283 -4.65 -19.06 15.91
CA GLY A 283 -3.68 -18.71 16.96
C GLY A 283 -4.40 -18.18 18.19
N ASP A 284 -3.81 -17.20 18.87
CA ASP A 284 -4.31 -16.68 20.14
C ASP A 284 -4.10 -15.17 20.33
N VAL A 285 -4.98 -14.56 21.12
CA VAL A 285 -4.80 -13.23 21.69
C VAL A 285 -5.15 -13.28 23.17
N GLY A 286 -4.14 -13.11 24.04
CA GLY A 286 -4.33 -13.28 25.49
C GLY A 286 -4.80 -14.70 25.80
N ASP A 287 -6.01 -14.83 26.33
CA ASP A 287 -6.66 -16.09 26.70
C ASP A 287 -7.66 -16.61 25.65
N LYS A 288 -7.81 -15.92 24.52
CA LYS A 288 -8.79 -16.24 23.48
C LYS A 288 -8.15 -16.87 22.24
N ASN A 289 -8.84 -17.85 21.66
CA ASN A 289 -8.42 -18.51 20.42
C ASN A 289 -8.91 -17.72 19.20
N ILE A 290 -8.03 -17.47 18.24
CA ILE A 290 -8.37 -16.80 16.99
C ILE A 290 -9.05 -17.78 16.04
N SER A 291 -10.17 -17.36 15.46
CA SER A 291 -10.83 -18.03 14.33
C SER A 291 -11.47 -16.97 13.44
N ALA A 292 -10.64 -16.30 12.64
CA ALA A 292 -11.05 -15.17 11.80
C ALA A 292 -10.79 -15.45 10.32
N TRP A 293 -11.47 -14.74 9.43
CA TRP A 293 -11.30 -14.93 7.99
C TRP A 293 -11.75 -13.70 7.21
N THR A 294 -11.29 -13.63 5.96
CA THR A 294 -11.84 -12.72 4.98
C THR A 294 -11.95 -13.39 3.61
N ALA A 295 -12.92 -12.96 2.82
CA ALA A 295 -13.00 -13.23 1.40
C ALA A 295 -13.29 -11.93 0.67
N SER A 296 -12.64 -11.74 -0.48
CA SER A 296 -12.82 -10.57 -1.32
C SER A 296 -12.79 -10.91 -2.80
N ILE A 297 -13.54 -10.14 -3.59
CA ILE A 297 -13.51 -10.21 -5.05
C ILE A 297 -13.51 -8.80 -5.63
N ASN A 298 -12.65 -8.57 -6.63
CA ASN A 298 -12.59 -7.36 -7.44
C ASN A 298 -12.67 -7.78 -8.91
N ALA A 299 -13.73 -7.38 -9.59
CA ALA A 299 -13.94 -7.72 -11.00
C ALA A 299 -14.29 -6.48 -11.82
N GLY A 300 -13.94 -6.51 -13.10
CA GLY A 300 -14.26 -5.42 -14.02
C GLY A 300 -14.36 -5.89 -15.46
N TYR A 301 -15.24 -5.25 -16.22
CA TYR A 301 -15.41 -5.42 -17.64
C TYR A 301 -15.22 -4.10 -18.38
N ARG A 302 -14.23 -4.06 -19.28
CA ARG A 302 -13.90 -2.88 -20.10
C ARG A 302 -14.49 -3.00 -21.51
N PHE A 303 -15.21 -1.97 -21.93
CA PHE A 303 -15.76 -1.85 -23.27
C PHE A 303 -14.73 -1.21 -24.21
N ASN A 304 -13.73 -1.96 -24.64
CA ASN A 304 -12.59 -1.45 -25.43
C ASN A 304 -12.97 -0.77 -26.76
N SER A 305 -14.13 -1.10 -27.33
CA SER A 305 -14.62 -0.54 -28.61
C SER A 305 -15.54 0.69 -28.44
N VAL A 306 -15.84 1.10 -27.20
CA VAL A 306 -16.70 2.25 -26.90
C VAL A 306 -15.82 3.47 -26.60
N LYS A 307 -16.28 4.67 -26.98
CA LYS A 307 -15.56 5.92 -26.68
C LYS A 307 -15.30 6.05 -25.17
N PHE A 308 -14.07 6.45 -24.82
CA PHE A 308 -13.54 6.50 -23.45
C PHE A 308 -13.36 5.13 -22.76
N ARG A 309 -13.53 4.02 -23.48
CA ARG A 309 -13.33 2.65 -23.00
C ARG A 309 -13.85 2.42 -21.58
N PRO A 310 -15.14 2.71 -21.32
CA PRO A 310 -15.68 2.63 -19.98
C PRO A 310 -15.46 1.22 -19.41
N GLU A 311 -15.09 1.16 -18.14
CA GLU A 311 -14.98 -0.06 -17.39
C GLU A 311 -16.00 -0.04 -16.26
N ILE A 312 -16.87 -1.06 -16.24
CA ILE A 312 -17.81 -1.28 -15.15
C ILE A 312 -17.20 -2.35 -14.25
N GLY A 313 -17.00 -2.00 -12.98
CA GLY A 313 -16.41 -2.88 -12.00
C GLY A 313 -17.21 -2.95 -10.72
N PHE A 314 -16.84 -3.89 -9.87
CA PHE A 314 -17.23 -3.90 -8.48
C PHE A 314 -16.09 -4.52 -7.66
N LYS A 315 -15.98 -4.14 -6.40
CA LYS A 315 -15.40 -5.04 -5.40
C LYS A 315 -16.39 -5.36 -4.28
N ALA A 316 -16.17 -6.48 -3.62
CA ALA A 316 -17.02 -6.98 -2.55
C ALA A 316 -16.20 -7.77 -1.55
N GLU A 317 -16.53 -7.59 -0.28
CA GLU A 317 -15.74 -8.03 0.84
C GLU A 317 -16.62 -8.57 1.96
N VAL A 318 -16.17 -9.67 2.55
CA VAL A 318 -16.67 -10.16 3.83
C VAL A 318 -15.48 -10.39 4.73
N ILE A 319 -15.46 -9.70 5.86
CA ILE A 319 -14.35 -9.67 6.81
C ILE A 319 -14.93 -9.96 8.19
N SER A 320 -14.52 -11.08 8.78
CA SER A 320 -15.12 -11.56 10.01
C SER A 320 -14.90 -10.59 11.17
N GLY A 321 -15.92 -10.53 12.03
CA GLY A 321 -15.91 -9.84 13.32
C GLY A 321 -16.42 -10.76 14.41
N ASP A 322 -16.14 -10.40 15.65
CA ASP A 322 -16.48 -11.23 16.79
C ASP A 322 -17.99 -11.38 17.00
N LYS A 323 -18.45 -12.62 17.13
CA LYS A 323 -19.87 -12.94 17.21
C LYS A 323 -20.40 -12.93 18.63
N LYS A 324 -19.58 -13.04 19.65
CA LYS A 324 -20.04 -13.19 21.04
C LYS A 324 -18.98 -12.70 22.03
N ILE A 325 -19.28 -11.54 22.60
CA ILE A 325 -18.50 -10.96 23.68
C ILE A 325 -18.42 -11.92 24.88
N GLY A 326 -17.22 -12.06 25.44
CA GLY A 326 -16.95 -12.79 26.67
C GLY A 326 -16.85 -14.31 26.53
N ASP A 327 -16.82 -14.86 25.30
CA ASP A 327 -16.46 -16.26 25.10
C ASP A 327 -14.94 -16.45 24.90
N ASN A 328 -14.47 -17.69 24.69
CA ASN A 328 -13.04 -17.99 24.57
C ASN A 328 -12.51 -17.87 23.13
N SER A 329 -13.23 -17.20 22.24
CA SER A 329 -12.87 -17.01 20.84
C SER A 329 -12.70 -15.53 20.50
N LEU A 330 -11.89 -15.26 19.48
CA LEU A 330 -11.83 -13.98 18.80
C LEU A 330 -11.98 -14.21 17.30
N GLN A 331 -13.09 -13.76 16.73
CA GLN A 331 -13.32 -13.89 15.27
C GLN A 331 -13.05 -12.60 14.50
N THR A 332 -12.56 -11.55 15.17
CA THR A 332 -12.14 -10.31 14.51
C THR A 332 -10.90 -10.55 13.64
N PHE A 333 -11.04 -10.26 12.36
CA PHE A 333 -9.95 -10.34 11.39
C PHE A 333 -8.92 -9.22 11.62
N ASN A 334 -7.64 -9.53 11.43
CA ASN A 334 -6.55 -8.58 11.51
C ASN A 334 -5.87 -8.50 10.12
N PRO A 335 -5.87 -7.34 9.44
CA PRO A 335 -5.24 -7.19 8.13
C PRO A 335 -3.71 -7.17 8.14
N LEU A 336 -3.06 -7.35 9.30
CA LEU A 336 -1.60 -7.34 9.48
C LEU A 336 -1.00 -5.96 9.16
N PHE A 337 -0.54 -5.76 7.92
CA PHE A 337 0.13 -4.55 7.48
C PHE A 337 -0.47 -4.01 6.17
N PRO A 338 -1.74 -3.55 6.18
CA PRO A 338 -2.45 -3.12 4.98
C PRO A 338 -1.91 -1.81 4.41
N ARG A 339 -2.35 -1.50 3.19
CA ARG A 339 -2.00 -0.26 2.46
C ARG A 339 -2.41 1.08 3.11
N GLY A 340 -3.19 1.06 4.20
CA GLY A 340 -3.74 2.26 4.83
C GLY A 340 -4.96 2.83 4.10
N ALA A 341 -4.80 3.17 2.81
CA ALA A 341 -5.88 3.60 1.91
C ALA A 341 -6.68 2.41 1.36
N TYR A 342 -7.33 1.68 2.27
CA TYR A 342 -7.98 0.42 1.93
C TYR A 342 -9.28 0.59 1.14
N PHE A 343 -10.07 1.61 1.45
CA PHE A 343 -11.37 1.89 0.81
C PHE A 343 -11.37 3.33 0.25
N GLY A 344 -10.27 3.71 -0.39
CA GLY A 344 -10.04 5.10 -0.78
C GLY A 344 -9.15 5.85 0.21
N LEU A 345 -8.79 7.08 -0.15
CA LEU A 345 -7.74 7.81 0.56
C LEU A 345 -8.17 8.36 1.92
N ALA A 346 -9.46 8.67 2.12
CA ALA A 346 -9.97 9.08 3.43
C ALA A 346 -9.65 8.06 4.54
N SER A 347 -9.49 6.78 4.19
CA SER A 347 -8.88 5.73 5.04
C SER A 347 -9.46 5.59 6.45
N VAL A 348 -10.70 6.00 6.70
CA VAL A 348 -11.27 6.09 8.06
C VAL A 348 -11.69 4.74 8.65
N ILE A 349 -11.91 3.73 7.81
CA ILE A 349 -12.35 2.38 8.22
C ILE A 349 -11.30 1.36 7.78
N GLY A 350 -10.88 0.52 8.71
CA GLY A 350 -10.03 -0.63 8.48
C GLY A 350 -10.83 -1.91 8.21
N PRO A 351 -10.22 -2.90 7.53
CA PRO A 351 -10.87 -4.15 7.19
C PRO A 351 -10.91 -5.09 8.41
N SER A 352 -11.80 -4.85 9.36
CA SER A 352 -12.10 -5.73 10.50
C SER A 352 -13.58 -5.61 10.86
N ASN A 353 -14.28 -6.74 11.07
CA ASN A 353 -15.72 -6.76 11.31
C ASN A 353 -16.55 -6.01 10.24
N LEU A 354 -16.30 -6.31 8.96
CA LEU A 354 -16.80 -5.50 7.85
C LEU A 354 -17.43 -6.35 6.76
N ILE A 355 -18.51 -5.85 6.18
CA ILE A 355 -19.06 -6.29 4.89
C ILE A 355 -19.20 -5.04 4.05
N ASP A 356 -18.71 -5.09 2.82
CA ASP A 356 -18.82 -3.97 1.90
C ASP A 356 -19.00 -4.41 0.45
N PHE A 357 -19.58 -3.51 -0.34
CA PHE A 357 -19.82 -3.67 -1.76
C PHE A 357 -19.70 -2.32 -2.44
N HIS A 358 -18.81 -2.25 -3.42
CA HIS A 358 -18.52 -1.01 -4.12
C HIS A 358 -18.50 -1.15 -5.63
N PRO A 359 -19.62 -0.84 -6.31
CA PRO A 359 -19.62 -0.65 -7.76
C PRO A 359 -18.71 0.53 -8.13
N SER A 360 -18.04 0.40 -9.28
CA SER A 360 -17.15 1.42 -9.82
C SER A 360 -17.31 1.59 -11.32
N LEU A 361 -17.02 2.81 -11.78
CA LEU A 361 -16.92 3.18 -13.18
C LEU A 361 -15.56 3.82 -13.40
N ASN A 362 -14.85 3.42 -14.47
CA ASN A 362 -13.60 4.04 -14.90
C ASN A 362 -13.70 4.42 -16.38
N PHE A 363 -13.22 5.62 -16.73
CA PHE A 363 -13.23 6.17 -18.08
C PHE A 363 -11.86 6.71 -18.48
N GLU A 364 -11.35 6.28 -19.63
CA GLU A 364 -10.19 6.88 -20.30
C GLU A 364 -10.66 8.15 -21.05
N ILE A 365 -10.86 9.26 -20.34
CA ILE A 365 -11.48 10.49 -20.90
C ILE A 365 -10.56 11.24 -21.86
N ALA A 366 -9.25 11.10 -21.72
CA ALA A 366 -8.24 11.57 -22.67
C ALA A 366 -6.98 10.70 -22.60
N LYS A 367 -6.00 10.98 -23.46
CA LYS A 367 -4.71 10.28 -23.40
C LYS A 367 -4.06 10.52 -22.03
N ASN A 368 -3.82 9.43 -21.31
CA ASN A 368 -3.25 9.42 -19.95
C ASN A 368 -4.09 10.19 -18.92
N VAL A 369 -5.39 10.34 -19.15
CA VAL A 369 -6.32 10.93 -18.18
C VAL A 369 -7.44 9.95 -17.93
N ASP A 370 -7.50 9.45 -16.70
CA ASP A 370 -8.54 8.53 -16.24
C ASP A 370 -9.47 9.25 -15.26
N TRP A 371 -10.77 8.96 -15.35
CA TRP A 371 -11.77 9.40 -14.38
C TRP A 371 -12.43 8.18 -13.76
N VAL A 372 -12.34 8.07 -12.45
CA VAL A 372 -12.89 6.95 -11.68
C VAL A 372 -13.99 7.48 -10.75
N ILE A 373 -15.08 6.72 -10.65
CA ILE A 373 -16.13 6.88 -9.66
C ILE A 373 -16.27 5.54 -8.93
N ASP A 374 -16.29 5.55 -7.61
CA ASP A 374 -16.45 4.37 -6.75
C ASP A 374 -17.51 4.70 -5.69
N TYR A 375 -18.48 3.81 -5.46
CA TYR A 375 -19.53 4.01 -4.46
C TYR A 375 -19.54 2.84 -3.48
N ASP A 376 -19.03 3.05 -2.28
CA ASP A 376 -18.87 2.02 -1.28
C ASP A 376 -19.99 2.04 -0.23
N MET A 377 -20.45 0.87 0.17
CA MET A 377 -21.51 0.69 1.14
C MET A 377 -21.02 -0.25 2.24
N PHE A 378 -20.99 0.26 3.48
CA PHE A 378 -20.38 -0.44 4.59
C PHE A 378 -21.40 -0.94 5.63
N TRP A 379 -21.19 -2.16 6.11
CA TRP A 379 -21.90 -2.74 7.23
C TRP A 379 -20.95 -3.48 8.17
N ARG A 380 -21.28 -3.49 9.47
CA ARG A 380 -20.62 -4.40 10.42
C ARG A 380 -20.99 -5.84 10.09
N TYR A 381 -20.01 -6.74 10.05
CA TYR A 381 -20.25 -8.18 9.90
C TYR A 381 -21.08 -8.70 11.09
N SER A 382 -20.63 -8.40 12.30
CA SER A 382 -21.26 -8.71 13.58
C SER A 382 -21.65 -7.43 14.32
N ALA A 383 -22.83 -7.44 14.92
CA ALA A 383 -23.27 -6.33 15.78
C ALA A 383 -22.62 -6.37 17.17
N ASN A 384 -21.98 -7.49 17.54
CA ASN A 384 -21.32 -7.68 18.83
C ASN A 384 -19.84 -7.27 18.83
N ASP A 385 -19.37 -6.73 17.70
CA ASP A 385 -17.99 -6.27 17.54
C ASP A 385 -17.98 -4.82 17.03
N GLY A 386 -16.90 -4.11 17.30
CA GLY A 386 -16.72 -2.71 16.94
C GLY A 386 -16.31 -2.51 15.48
N ILE A 387 -15.99 -1.27 15.13
CA ILE A 387 -15.24 -0.98 13.90
C ILE A 387 -13.85 -0.51 14.26
N TYR A 388 -12.91 -0.73 13.33
CA TYR A 388 -11.50 -0.52 13.55
C TYR A 388 -10.92 0.41 12.49
N ALA A 389 -9.83 1.09 12.84
CA ALA A 389 -9.00 1.82 11.89
C ALA A 389 -8.09 0.84 11.10
N PRO A 390 -7.46 1.26 9.99
CA PRO A 390 -6.59 0.38 9.18
C PRO A 390 -5.47 -0.32 9.95
N ASN A 391 -4.99 0.25 11.05
CA ASN A 391 -3.99 -0.35 11.94
C ASN A 391 -4.59 -1.30 13.01
N THR A 392 -5.89 -1.62 12.89
CA THR A 392 -6.66 -2.43 13.84
C THR A 392 -6.86 -1.79 15.22
N SER A 393 -6.73 -0.46 15.33
CA SER A 393 -7.17 0.26 16.54
C SER A 393 -8.70 0.33 16.57
N LEU A 394 -9.32 0.02 17.70
CA LEU A 394 -10.77 0.15 17.89
C LEU A 394 -11.19 1.62 17.81
N ILE A 395 -12.17 1.94 16.97
CA ILE A 395 -12.73 3.30 16.84
C ILE A 395 -13.98 3.41 17.70
N TYR A 396 -14.98 2.58 17.41
CA TYR A 396 -16.23 2.50 18.18
C TYR A 396 -16.45 1.06 18.65
N PRO A 397 -16.88 0.85 19.90
CA PRO A 397 -17.14 -0.47 20.42
C PRO A 397 -18.46 -1.05 19.90
N GLY A 398 -18.58 -2.38 19.98
CA GLY A 398 -19.75 -3.10 19.49
C GLY A 398 -21.01 -2.99 20.36
N ASP A 399 -20.86 -2.63 21.63
CA ASP A 399 -21.90 -2.67 22.68
C ASP A 399 -22.80 -1.42 22.76
N THR A 400 -22.47 -0.36 22.03
CA THR A 400 -23.26 0.89 21.99
C THR A 400 -24.62 0.72 21.29
N THR A 401 -24.72 -0.17 20.31
CA THR A 401 -25.95 -0.39 19.53
C THR A 401 -25.89 -1.69 18.73
N THR A 402 -27.04 -2.25 18.39
CA THR A 402 -27.14 -3.43 17.50
C THR A 402 -27.18 -3.08 16.00
N LYS A 403 -27.17 -1.78 15.67
CA LYS A 403 -27.24 -1.27 14.28
C LYS A 403 -26.00 -1.66 13.48
N LYS A 404 -26.17 -2.26 12.30
CA LYS A 404 -25.02 -2.70 11.48
C LYS A 404 -24.56 -1.69 10.43
N LYS A 405 -25.42 -0.79 9.96
CA LYS A 405 -25.07 0.10 8.85
C LYS A 405 -24.03 1.13 9.31
N ILE A 406 -22.83 1.08 8.74
CA ILE A 406 -21.73 1.99 9.04
C ILE A 406 -21.90 3.28 8.23
N GLY A 407 -22.14 3.16 6.93
CA GLY A 407 -22.35 4.33 6.07
C GLY A 407 -22.27 3.99 4.58
N ASN A 408 -22.26 5.04 3.77
CA ASN A 408 -21.99 4.96 2.34
C ASN A 408 -20.95 6.01 1.96
N GLN A 409 -20.10 5.71 0.99
CA GLN A 409 -19.05 6.60 0.52
C GLN A 409 -19.14 6.75 -0.99
N LEU A 410 -19.19 7.98 -1.48
CA LEU A 410 -19.00 8.29 -2.88
C LEU A 410 -17.61 8.87 -3.08
N GLU A 411 -16.81 8.26 -3.94
CA GLU A 411 -15.48 8.72 -4.32
C GLU A 411 -15.44 9.03 -5.82
N SER A 412 -14.74 10.10 -6.16
CA SER A 412 -14.39 10.42 -7.54
C SER A 412 -12.94 10.87 -7.59
N GLU A 413 -12.17 10.31 -8.51
CA GLU A 413 -10.79 10.71 -8.76
C GLU A 413 -10.53 10.96 -10.26
N ILE A 414 -9.72 11.96 -10.54
CA ILE A 414 -9.16 12.21 -11.87
C ILE A 414 -7.65 12.03 -11.75
N VAL A 415 -7.11 11.09 -12.51
CA VAL A 415 -5.69 10.78 -12.57
C VAL A 415 -5.14 11.27 -13.90
N TRP A 416 -4.01 11.97 -13.87
CA TRP A 416 -3.30 12.43 -15.07
C TRP A 416 -1.81 12.09 -15.01
N GLU A 417 -1.36 11.30 -15.96
CA GLU A 417 0.03 10.85 -16.10
C GLU A 417 0.62 11.36 -17.43
N PRO A 418 1.02 12.65 -17.53
CA PRO A 418 1.46 13.21 -18.82
C PRO A 418 2.65 12.46 -19.42
N ASN A 419 3.50 11.86 -18.57
CA ASN A 419 4.58 10.96 -18.95
C ASN A 419 4.96 10.07 -17.74
N GLN A 420 5.94 9.17 -17.90
CA GLN A 420 6.36 8.25 -16.85
C GLN A 420 6.94 8.92 -15.58
N TYR A 421 7.36 10.19 -15.64
CA TYR A 421 8.01 10.88 -14.52
C TYR A 421 7.03 11.65 -13.64
N LEU A 422 5.83 11.94 -14.14
CA LEU A 422 4.89 12.86 -13.52
C LEU A 422 3.53 12.18 -13.33
N TYR A 423 3.02 12.28 -12.12
CA TYR A 423 1.70 11.79 -11.73
C TYR A 423 0.94 12.90 -11.01
N PHE A 424 -0.31 13.11 -11.40
CA PHE A 424 -1.23 14.03 -10.75
C PHE A 424 -2.53 13.31 -10.43
N ARG A 425 -3.10 13.57 -9.25
CA ARG A 425 -4.44 13.11 -8.88
C ARG A 425 -5.21 14.23 -8.20
N LEU A 426 -6.46 14.43 -8.62
CA LEU A 426 -7.47 15.16 -7.87
C LEU A 426 -8.50 14.15 -7.39
N GLU A 427 -8.82 14.15 -6.11
CA GLU A 427 -9.76 13.20 -5.50
C GLU A 427 -10.73 13.90 -4.55
N ALA A 428 -11.96 13.40 -4.50
CA ALA A 428 -12.96 13.86 -3.56
C ALA A 428 -13.79 12.67 -3.05
N THR A 429 -14.08 12.69 -1.76
CA THR A 429 -14.82 11.65 -1.06
C THR A 429 -15.91 12.29 -0.20
N TRP A 430 -17.14 11.83 -0.36
CA TRP A 430 -18.25 12.15 0.54
C TRP A 430 -18.71 10.89 1.25
N PHE A 431 -18.61 10.89 2.59
CA PHE A 431 -19.07 9.79 3.43
C PHE A 431 -20.34 10.19 4.17
N GLN A 432 -21.40 9.45 3.94
CA GLN A 432 -22.66 9.57 4.66
C GLN A 432 -22.69 8.63 5.86
N ALA A 433 -22.78 9.18 7.07
CA ALA A 433 -22.81 8.41 8.30
C ALA A 433 -24.11 7.59 8.44
N GLY A 434 -23.95 6.29 8.69
CA GLY A 434 -25.04 5.35 8.93
C GLY A 434 -25.49 5.31 10.39
N ASP A 435 -26.52 4.50 10.65
CA ASP A 435 -27.14 4.34 11.98
C ASP A 435 -26.15 3.96 13.08
N TYR A 436 -25.12 3.14 12.76
CA TYR A 436 -24.12 2.74 13.75
C TYR A 436 -23.29 3.92 14.22
N ILE A 437 -22.68 4.65 13.27
CA ILE A 437 -21.81 5.80 13.58
C ILE A 437 -22.60 6.89 14.32
N LYS A 438 -23.84 7.15 13.92
CA LYS A 438 -24.74 8.11 14.58
C LYS A 438 -25.12 7.73 16.01
N ALA A 439 -25.10 6.44 16.34
CA ALA A 439 -25.39 5.96 17.68
C ALA A 439 -24.13 5.86 18.56
N SER A 440 -22.95 5.69 17.95
CA SER A 440 -21.68 5.48 18.67
C SER A 440 -20.85 6.74 18.86
N GLY A 441 -21.07 7.80 18.08
CA GLY A 441 -20.33 9.07 18.15
C GLY A 441 -21.13 10.25 17.62
N THR A 442 -20.46 11.32 17.21
CA THR A 442 -21.13 12.55 16.71
C THR A 442 -21.94 12.30 15.44
N GLY A 443 -21.53 11.35 14.60
CA GLY A 443 -22.35 10.91 13.46
C GLY A 443 -22.44 11.89 12.29
N LYS A 444 -21.47 12.80 12.13
CA LYS A 444 -21.46 13.74 11.00
C LYS A 444 -20.99 13.06 9.73
N ASP A 445 -21.53 13.53 8.61
CA ASP A 445 -21.03 13.20 7.28
C ASP A 445 -19.64 13.82 7.07
N ILE A 446 -18.76 13.10 6.39
CA ILE A 446 -17.39 13.52 6.10
C ILE A 446 -17.32 14.02 4.65
N PHE A 447 -16.62 15.13 4.45
CA PHE A 447 -16.14 15.51 3.13
C PHE A 447 -14.62 15.55 3.16
N PHE A 448 -13.97 14.88 2.21
CA PHE A 448 -12.54 14.86 2.06
C PHE A 448 -12.18 15.18 0.61
N THR A 449 -11.15 15.99 0.38
CA THR A 449 -10.65 16.28 -0.97
C THR A 449 -9.14 16.39 -0.94
N GLY A 450 -8.51 15.97 -2.02
CA GLY A 450 -7.07 15.87 -2.12
C GLY A 450 -6.54 16.23 -3.51
N ILE A 451 -5.37 16.87 -3.54
CA ILE A 451 -4.56 17.00 -4.75
C ILE A 451 -3.21 16.39 -4.46
N THR A 452 -2.82 15.40 -5.27
CA THR A 452 -1.51 14.76 -5.22
C THR A 452 -0.71 15.11 -6.47
N MET A 453 0.55 15.47 -6.27
CA MET A 453 1.57 15.52 -7.31
C MET A 453 2.70 14.59 -6.91
N GLN A 454 3.19 13.78 -7.85
CA GLN A 454 4.32 12.91 -7.64
C GLN A 454 5.30 12.97 -8.82
N ILE A 455 6.59 12.95 -8.50
CA ILE A 455 7.70 13.00 -9.43
C ILE A 455 8.59 11.79 -9.19
N HIS A 456 8.86 11.04 -10.25
CA HIS A 456 9.80 9.92 -10.24
C HIS A 456 11.04 10.27 -11.05
N PHE A 457 12.22 9.86 -10.60
CA PHE A 457 13.47 10.08 -11.33
C PHE A 457 14.55 9.08 -10.97
#